data_AF-A0A5E4HQF6-F1
#
_entry.id   AF-A0A5E4HQF6-F1
#
_cell.length_a   1.000
_cell.length_b   1.000
_cell.length_c   1.000
_cell.angle_alpha   90.00
_cell.angle_beta   90.00
_cell.angle_gamma   90.00
#
_symmetry.space_group_name_H-M   'P 1'
#
loop_
_entity.id
_entity.type
_entity.pdbx_description
1 polymer ?
#
loop_
_entity_poly.entity_id
_entity_poly.type
_entity_poly.pdbx_seq_one_letter_code
_entity_poly.pdbx_strand_id
1 'polypeptide(L)'
;MELFVKTEVRHLKSDKTIVRLKANTTWRCGKLQRDIITFVKKHCMFHDVTVDEINKEFQKSDEVKDALKRLQKRNIIVFIK
;
A
#
# COMPACT_ATOMS: atom_id res chain seq x y z
N MET A 1 2.47 -11.60 22.64
CA MET A 1 1.26 -11.94 21.85
C MET A 1 0.62 -10.63 21.44
N GLU A 2 0.98 -10.09 20.27
CA GLU A 2 0.27 -8.93 19.71
C GLU A 2 -0.69 -9.44 18.66
N LEU A 3 -1.96 -9.48 19.08
CA LEU A 3 -3.16 -9.55 18.24
C LEU A 3 -3.24 -8.29 17.36
N PHE A 4 -4.23 -8.25 16.45
CA PHE A 4 -4.54 -7.19 15.46
C PHE A 4 -3.88 -7.43 14.08
N VAL A 5 -4.59 -7.74 12.99
CA VAL A 5 -6.03 -7.77 12.72
C VAL A 5 -6.27 -8.75 11.56
N LYS A 6 -7.23 -9.66 11.74
CA LYS A 6 -8.00 -10.23 10.63
C LYS A 6 -8.90 -9.10 10.11
N THR A 7 -8.40 -8.21 9.26
CA THR A 7 -9.32 -7.33 8.50
C THR A 7 -9.55 -7.98 7.16
N GLU A 8 -10.62 -8.74 7.13
CA GLU A 8 -11.34 -9.14 5.94
C GLU A 8 -11.43 -7.92 5.01
N VAL A 9 -10.79 -8.00 3.84
CA VAL A 9 -10.71 -6.93 2.84
C VAL A 9 -12.05 -6.85 2.11
N ARG A 10 -13.14 -6.62 2.85
CA ARG A 10 -14.45 -6.31 2.30
C ARG A 10 -14.52 -4.79 2.15
N HIS A 11 -14.58 -4.34 0.91
CA HIS A 11 -14.76 -2.95 0.51
C HIS A 11 -13.60 -2.00 0.88
N LEU A 12 -12.57 -1.96 0.03
CA LEU A 12 -11.85 -0.70 -0.24
C LEU A 12 -12.83 0.25 -0.95
N LYS A 13 -13.74 0.84 -0.17
CA LYS A 13 -14.75 1.81 -0.58
C LYS A 13 -14.52 3.07 0.26
N SER A 14 -13.33 3.64 0.16
CA SER A 14 -12.96 4.93 0.76
C SER A 14 -11.64 5.41 0.15
N ASP A 15 -11.77 6.32 -0.82
CA ASP A 15 -10.73 7.05 -1.56
C ASP A 15 -9.69 7.79 -0.69
N LYS A 16 -9.82 7.76 0.65
CA LYS A 16 -8.95 8.48 1.59
C LYS A 16 -8.06 7.56 2.43
N THR A 17 -7.89 6.31 2.02
CA THR A 17 -7.05 5.38 2.80
C THR A 17 -5.58 5.74 2.62
N ILE A 18 -4.92 6.19 3.69
CA ILE A 18 -3.51 6.56 3.69
C ILE A 18 -2.66 5.29 3.73
N VAL A 19 -1.63 5.23 2.90
CA VAL A 19 -0.68 4.10 2.83
C VAL A 19 0.61 4.50 3.51
N ARG A 20 0.95 3.82 4.62
CA ARG A 20 2.22 4.02 5.32
C ARG A 20 3.12 2.81 5.16
N LEU A 21 4.41 3.04 4.90
CA LEU A 21 5.41 1.98 4.91
C LEU A 21 5.75 1.59 6.34
N LYS A 22 5.59 0.32 6.67
CA LYS A 22 5.95 -0.28 7.96
C LYS A 22 7.31 -0.96 7.92
N ALA A 23 7.65 -1.59 6.79
CA ALA A 23 8.94 -2.24 6.60
C ALA A 23 9.62 -1.75 5.31
N ASN A 24 10.95 -1.61 5.35
CA ASN A 24 11.76 -1.19 4.20
C ASN A 24 12.16 -2.38 3.31
N THR A 25 11.67 -3.59 3.60
CA THR A 25 12.12 -4.82 2.95
C THR A 25 11.35 -5.09 1.66
N THR A 26 12.06 -5.03 0.53
CA THR A 26 11.50 -5.24 -0.81
C THR A 26 12.05 -6.48 -1.51
N TRP A 27 12.78 -7.32 -0.79
CA TRP A 27 13.59 -8.42 -1.35
C TRP A 27 12.77 -9.49 -2.09
N ARG A 28 11.53 -9.75 -1.64
CA ARG A 28 10.58 -10.67 -2.27
C ARG A 28 9.55 -9.95 -3.15
N CYS A 29 9.63 -8.63 -3.30
CA CYS A 29 8.63 -7.84 -4.02
C CYS A 29 8.92 -7.79 -5.51
N GLY A 30 7.87 -7.94 -6.32
CA GLY A 30 7.96 -7.81 -7.79
C GLY A 30 8.19 -6.36 -8.24
N LYS A 31 8.37 -6.13 -9.55
CA LYS A 31 8.64 -4.81 -10.12
C LYS A 31 7.59 -3.77 -9.71
N LEU A 32 6.30 -4.06 -9.94
CA LEU A 32 5.19 -3.17 -9.59
C LEU A 32 5.17 -2.80 -8.09
N GLN A 33 5.43 -3.77 -7.22
CA GLN A 33 5.46 -3.54 -5.77
C GLN A 33 6.62 -2.63 -5.35
N ARG A 34 7.80 -2.80 -5.96
CA ARG A 34 8.95 -1.92 -5.70
C ARG A 34 8.69 -0.50 -6.18
N ASP A 35 8.04 -0.37 -7.33
CA ASP A 35 7.65 0.92 -7.89
C ASP A 35 6.69 1.66 -6.95
N ILE A 36 5.63 0.99 -6.49
CA ILE A 36 4.68 1.55 -5.50
C ILE A 36 5.40 1.96 -4.21
N ILE A 37 6.30 1.12 -3.68
CA ILE A 37 7.07 1.45 -2.46
C ILE A 37 7.97 2.66 -2.70
N THR A 38 8.59 2.77 -3.87
CA THR A 38 9.46 3.89 -4.21
C THR A 38 8.65 5.18 -4.35
N PHE A 39 7.50 5.12 -5.01
CA PHE A 39 6.55 6.22 -5.10
C PHE A 39 6.10 6.67 -3.70
N VAL A 40 5.62 5.74 -2.87
CA VAL A 40 5.20 6.03 -1.49
C VAL A 40 6.35 6.61 -0.68
N LYS A 41 7.57 6.08 -0.80
CA LYS A 41 8.73 6.58 -0.07
C LYS A 41 9.13 8.00 -0.48
N LYS A 42 9.05 8.30 -1.77
CA LYS A 42 9.35 9.63 -2.32
C LYS A 42 8.30 10.65 -1.88
N HIS A 43 7.02 10.29 -1.94
CA HIS A 43 5.92 11.18 -1.60
C HIS A 43 5.68 11.32 -0.08
N CYS A 44 5.91 10.26 0.70
CA CYS A 44 5.81 10.28 2.18
C CYS A 44 6.77 11.27 2.85
N MET A 45 7.83 11.72 2.15
CA MET A 45 8.69 12.81 2.64
C MET A 45 8.02 14.19 2.56
N PHE A 46 7.00 14.34 1.72
CA PHE A 46 6.32 15.61 1.43
C PHE A 46 4.85 15.62 1.88
N HIS A 47 4.13 14.51 1.79
CA HIS A 47 2.74 14.36 2.22
C HIS A 47 2.34 12.90 2.48
N ASP A 48 1.22 12.69 3.16
CA ASP A 48 0.59 11.37 3.28
C ASP A 48 0.06 10.89 1.92
N VAL A 49 0.45 9.66 1.53
CA VAL A 49 0.09 9.09 0.22
C VAL A 49 -1.19 8.29 0.33
N THR A 50 -2.16 8.58 -0.54
CA THR A 50 -3.43 7.84 -0.57
C THR A 50 -3.43 6.72 -1.63
N VAL A 51 -4.30 5.73 -1.45
CA VAL A 51 -4.52 4.68 -2.45
C VAL A 51 -4.99 5.26 -3.79
N ASP A 52 -5.75 6.36 -3.78
CA ASP A 52 -6.22 7.02 -4.99
C ASP A 52 -5.07 7.63 -5.80
N GLU A 53 -4.14 8.32 -5.15
CA GLU A 53 -2.95 8.86 -5.81
C GLU A 53 -2.10 7.77 -6.45
N ILE A 54 -1.91 6.64 -5.75
CA ILE A 54 -1.19 5.49 -6.31
C ILE A 54 -1.95 4.93 -7.51
N ASN A 55 -3.28 4.80 -7.44
CA ASN A 55 -4.07 4.33 -8.59
C ASN A 55 -3.98 5.29 -9.78
N LYS A 56 -3.93 6.60 -9.53
CA LYS A 56 -3.85 7.64 -10.55
C LYS A 56 -2.50 7.66 -11.25
N GLU A 57 -1.40 7.47 -10.51
CA GLU A 57 -0.04 7.39 -11.05
C GLU A 57 0.14 6.13 -11.92
N PHE A 58 -0.28 4.97 -11.41
CA PHE A 58 -0.04 3.71 -12.09
C PHE A 58 -1.10 3.34 -13.14
N GLN A 59 -2.22 4.07 -13.21
CA GLN A 59 -3.37 3.87 -14.13
C GLN A 59 -3.90 2.43 -14.22
N LYS A 60 -3.53 1.57 -13.26
CA LYS A 60 -3.75 0.12 -13.23
C LYS A 60 -4.41 -0.28 -11.92
N SER A 61 -5.64 0.21 -11.71
CA SER A 61 -6.36 0.07 -10.44
C SER A 61 -6.44 -1.36 -9.89
N ASP A 62 -6.60 -2.37 -10.76
CA ASP A 62 -6.74 -3.77 -10.31
C ASP A 62 -5.38 -4.37 -9.89
N GLU A 63 -4.34 -4.18 -10.71
CA GLU A 63 -2.99 -4.65 -10.40
C GLU A 63 -2.41 -3.94 -9.16
N VAL A 64 -2.69 -2.65 -9.00
CA VAL A 64 -2.29 -1.86 -7.83
C VAL A 64 -2.99 -2.39 -6.58
N LYS A 65 -4.31 -2.64 -6.64
CA LYS A 65 -5.05 -3.22 -5.50
C LYS A 65 -4.51 -4.60 -5.12
N ASP A 66 -4.19 -5.46 -6.09
CA ASP A 66 -3.59 -6.76 -5.82
C ASP A 66 -2.17 -6.62 -5.22
N ALA A 67 -1.35 -5.72 -5.77
CA ALA A 67 -0.02 -5.42 -5.25
C ALA A 67 -0.08 -4.90 -3.80
N LEU A 68 -0.97 -3.95 -3.51
CA LEU A 68 -1.19 -3.41 -2.17
C LEU A 68 -1.68 -4.50 -1.20
N LYS A 69 -2.61 -5.37 -1.61
CA LYS A 69 -3.03 -6.54 -0.79
C LYS A 69 -1.85 -7.45 -0.46
N ARG A 70 -0.98 -7.74 -1.44
CA ARG A 70 0.22 -8.56 -1.21
C ARG A 70 1.23 -7.89 -0.28
N LEU A 71 1.40 -6.57 -0.39
CA LEU A 71 2.26 -5.78 0.49
C LEU A 71 1.71 -5.74 1.92
N GLN A 72 0.40 -5.57 2.08
CA GLN A 72 -0.28 -5.61 3.38
C GLN A 72 -0.16 -6.99 4.03
N LYS A 73 -0.35 -8.08 3.28
CA LYS A 73 -0.20 -9.46 3.76
C LYS A 73 1.22 -9.75 4.26
N ARG A 74 2.22 -9.06 3.70
CA ARG A 74 3.64 -9.14 4.12
C ARG A 74 4.01 -8.14 5.21
N ASN A 75 3.05 -7.38 5.73
CA ASN A 75 3.27 -6.35 6.76
C ASN A 75 4.25 -5.25 6.31
N ILE A 76 4.35 -5.01 4.99
CA ILE A 76 5.23 -3.99 4.40
C ILE A 76 4.54 -2.62 4.40
N ILE A 77 3.24 -2.60 4.11
CA ILE A 77 2.40 -1.41 4.19
C ILE A 77 1.31 -1.61 5.22
N VAL A 78 0.86 -0.51 5.80
CA VAL A 78 -0.35 -0.44 6.62
C VAL A 78 -1.26 0.64 6.06
N PHE A 79 -2.56 0.36 6.12
CA PHE A 79 -3.58 1.32 5.78
C PHE A 79 -3.99 2.07 7.04
N ILE A 80 -3.91 3.39 6.99
CA ILE A 80 -4.38 4.28 8.04
C ILE A 80 -5.70 4.88 7.54
N LYS A 81 -6.71 4.87 8.42
CA LYS A 81 -8.06 5.34 8.14
C LYS A 81 -8.33 6.62 8.92
#